data_AF-A0A969IDM9-F1
#
_entry.id   AF-A0A969IDM9-F1
#
_cell.length_a   1.000
_cell.length_b   1.000
_cell.length_c   1.000
_cell.angle_alpha   90.00
_cell.angle_beta   90.00
_cell.angle_gamma   90.00
#
_symmetry.space_group_name_H-M   'P 1'
#
loop_
_entity.id
_entity.type
_entity.pdbx_description
1 polymer ?
#
loop_
_entity_poly.entity_id
_entity_poly.type
_entity_poly.pdbx_seq_one_letter_code
_entity_poly.pdbx_strand_id
1 'polypeptide(L)'
;MKKLLLLVVFVLMLFRANGQNLVRNPGMDSSLYCPQGQADINACRYWFNPTQNTPDYFHLCDTFLAPLNLWGWQMPHSDSGYLGFAAFLYYQPNMREYVSANLLTPLQAGK
;
A
#
# COMPACT_ATOMS: atom_id res chain seq x y z
N MET A 1 14.67 9.32 -45.96
CA MET A 1 15.15 8.61 -44.75
C MET A 1 14.68 9.25 -43.44
N LYS A 2 14.86 10.56 -43.20
CA LYS A 2 14.41 11.24 -41.96
C LYS A 2 12.91 11.07 -41.65
N LYS A 3 12.04 11.18 -42.67
CA LYS A 3 10.57 10.96 -42.52
C LYS A 3 10.22 9.51 -42.11
N LEU A 4 10.97 8.54 -42.63
CA LEU A 4 10.80 7.12 -42.27
C LEU A 4 11.27 6.84 -40.84
N LEU A 5 12.39 7.44 -40.42
CA LEU A 5 12.87 7.35 -39.04
C LEU A 5 11.86 7.94 -38.03
N LEU A 6 11.29 9.11 -38.34
CA LEU A 6 10.26 9.74 -37.51
C LEU A 6 8.99 8.89 -37.41
N LEU A 7 8.59 8.25 -38.51
CA LEU A 7 7.46 7.32 -38.51
C LEU A 7 7.71 6.11 -37.59
N VAL A 8 8.91 5.52 -37.65
CA VAL A 8 9.28 4.37 -36.80
C VAL A 8 9.27 4.75 -35.32
N VAL A 9 9.84 5.90 -34.95
CA VAL A 9 9.83 6.39 -33.56
C VAL A 9 8.39 6.65 -33.08
N PHE A 10 7.55 7.26 -33.92
CA PHE A 10 6.14 7.50 -33.60
C PHE A 10 5.38 6.18 -33.34
N VAL A 11 5.57 5.16 -34.18
CA VAL A 11 4.97 3.84 -34.01
C VAL A 11 5.45 3.15 -32.73
N LEU A 12 6.74 3.28 -32.39
CA LEU A 12 7.29 2.70 -31.15
C LEU A 12 6.69 3.34 -29.89
N MET A 13 6.37 4.64 -29.92
CA MET A 13 5.72 5.34 -28.80
C MET A 13 4.26 4.93 -28.56
N LEU A 14 3.63 4.23 -29.51
CA LEU A 14 2.28 3.69 -29.34
C LEU A 14 2.26 2.40 -28.50
N PHE A 15 3.40 1.73 -28.34
CA PHE A 15 3.49 0.55 -27.49
C PHE A 15 3.55 0.97 -26.01
N ARG A 16 2.43 0.79 -25.31
CA ARG A 16 2.38 0.91 -23.84
C ARG A 16 2.97 -0.34 -23.22
N ALA A 17 3.99 -0.19 -22.38
CA ALA A 17 4.37 -1.25 -21.45
C ALA A 17 3.34 -1.31 -20.32
N ASN A 18 2.74 -2.47 -20.08
CA ASN A 18 1.88 -2.70 -18.92
C ASN A 18 2.72 -3.37 -17.83
N GLY A 19 2.86 -2.72 -16.67
CA GLY A 19 3.37 -3.35 -15.47
C GLY A 19 2.22 -3.94 -14.67
N GLN A 20 2.31 -5.22 -14.30
CA GLN A 20 1.32 -5.88 -13.45
C GLN A 20 1.55 -5.48 -11.97
N ASN A 21 0.52 -4.92 -11.33
CA ASN A 21 0.53 -4.81 -9.87
C ASN A 21 0.07 -6.15 -9.28
N LEU A 22 1.00 -6.86 -8.63
CA LEU A 22 0.72 -8.14 -8.00
C LEU A 22 0.20 -8.00 -6.56
N VAL A 23 0.24 -6.79 -5.99
CA VAL A 23 -0.24 -6.53 -4.64
C VAL A 23 -1.76 -6.51 -4.64
N ARG A 24 -2.37 -7.34 -3.78
CA ARG A 24 -3.81 -7.27 -3.53
C ARG A 24 -4.13 -6.04 -2.68
N ASN A 25 -5.22 -5.35 -3.03
CA ASN A 25 -5.66 -4.14 -2.33
C ASN A 25 -4.53 -3.10 -2.14
N PRO A 26 -3.87 -2.64 -3.23
CA PRO A 26 -2.67 -1.81 -3.16
C PRO A 26 -2.95 -0.38 -2.66
N GLY A 27 -4.21 0.08 -2.73
CA GLY A 27 -4.65 1.37 -2.19
C GLY A 27 -5.16 1.29 -0.75
N MET A 28 -5.27 0.08 -0.18
CA MET A 28 -5.81 -0.16 1.16
C MET A 28 -7.28 0.29 1.36
N ASP A 29 -8.02 0.43 0.27
CA ASP A 29 -9.41 0.89 0.26
C ASP A 29 -10.41 -0.25 0.53
N SER A 30 -10.02 -1.51 0.28
CA SER A 30 -10.88 -2.64 0.61
C SER A 30 -10.74 -3.02 2.08
N SER A 31 -11.81 -2.81 2.84
CA SER A 31 -11.91 -3.22 4.23
C SER A 31 -12.78 -4.47 4.41
N LEU A 32 -12.48 -5.28 5.43
CA LEU A 32 -13.37 -6.33 5.95
C LEU A 32 -14.43 -5.76 6.90
N TYR A 33 -14.07 -4.75 7.69
CA TYR A 33 -14.93 -4.04 8.64
C TYR A 33 -14.28 -2.70 9.02
N CYS A 34 -15.05 -1.71 9.48
CA CYS A 34 -14.45 -0.45 9.92
C CYS A 34 -13.53 -0.67 11.13
N PRO A 35 -12.26 -0.21 11.09
CA PRO A 35 -11.33 -0.42 12.20
C PRO A 35 -11.91 0.21 13.47
N GLN A 36 -11.82 -0.51 14.59
CA GLN A 36 -12.45 -0.09 15.85
C GLN A 36 -11.50 0.66 16.79
N GLY A 37 -10.30 0.97 16.31
CA GLY A 37 -9.25 1.63 17.07
C GLY A 37 -7.87 1.38 16.47
N GLN A 38 -6.85 1.64 17.27
CA GLN A 38 -5.45 1.35 16.92
C GLN A 38 -5.19 -0.16 16.91
N ALA A 39 -4.09 -0.56 16.28
CA ALA A 39 -3.60 -1.93 16.19
C ALA A 39 -4.52 -2.91 15.43
N ASP A 40 -5.39 -2.42 14.55
CA ASP A 40 -6.43 -3.23 13.87
C ASP A 40 -6.11 -3.48 12.39
N ILE A 41 -4.88 -3.90 12.08
CA ILE A 41 -4.47 -4.17 10.68
C ILE A 41 -5.36 -5.21 9.97
N ASN A 42 -5.96 -6.14 10.73
CA ASN A 42 -6.79 -7.21 10.18
C ASN A 42 -8.11 -6.71 9.60
N ALA A 43 -8.51 -5.48 9.89
CA ALA A 43 -9.61 -4.81 9.21
C ALA A 43 -9.28 -4.54 7.73
N CYS A 44 -8.01 -4.32 7.36
CA CYS A 44 -7.61 -4.09 5.98
C CYS A 44 -7.54 -5.41 5.20
N ARG A 45 -8.38 -5.56 4.17
CA ARG A 45 -8.46 -6.84 3.43
C ARG A 45 -7.12 -7.15 2.74
N TYR A 46 -6.65 -8.39 2.94
CA TYR A 46 -5.40 -8.99 2.41
C TYR A 46 -4.10 -8.51 3.04
N TRP A 47 -4.13 -7.50 3.90
CA TRP A 47 -2.98 -7.04 4.66
C TRP A 47 -2.99 -7.67 6.05
N PHE A 48 -1.81 -8.02 6.56
CA PHE A 48 -1.65 -8.65 7.86
C PHE A 48 -0.31 -8.28 8.49
N ASN A 49 -0.22 -8.43 9.81
CA ASN A 49 1.05 -8.36 10.53
C ASN A 49 1.72 -9.75 10.54
N PRO A 50 2.92 -9.91 9.96
CA PRO A 50 3.66 -11.18 10.02
C PRO A 50 4.41 -11.37 11.37
N THR A 51 4.36 -10.38 12.26
CA THR A 51 5.01 -10.36 13.58
C THR A 51 4.00 -10.15 14.70
N GLN A 52 4.45 -9.87 15.93
CA GLN A 52 3.59 -9.71 17.11
C GLN A 52 3.35 -8.25 17.54
N ASN A 53 3.85 -7.27 16.79
CA ASN A 53 3.60 -5.85 17.09
C ASN A 53 2.20 -5.39 16.60
N THR A 54 1.97 -4.09 16.46
CA THR A 54 0.64 -3.48 16.41
C THR A 54 0.50 -2.47 15.26
N PRO A 55 0.76 -2.84 13.99
CA PRO A 55 0.54 -1.93 12.88
C PRO A 55 -0.94 -1.53 12.80
N ASP A 56 -1.17 -0.29 12.38
CA ASP A 56 -2.47 0.35 12.33
C ASP A 56 -3.06 0.29 10.92
N TYR A 57 -4.38 0.12 10.84
CA TYR A 57 -5.16 0.45 9.65
C TYR A 57 -6.00 1.69 9.92
N PHE A 58 -5.78 2.74 9.14
CA PHE A 58 -6.57 3.95 9.18
C PHE A 58 -7.51 3.97 7.99
N HIS A 59 -8.79 4.24 8.22
CA HIS A 59 -9.80 4.25 7.18
C HIS A 59 -10.84 5.34 7.44
N LEU A 60 -11.33 6.01 6.40
CA LEU A 60 -12.27 7.14 6.53
C LEU A 60 -13.63 6.80 7.15
N CYS A 61 -13.98 5.52 7.26
CA CYS A 61 -15.19 5.11 7.97
C CYS A 61 -15.01 5.08 9.50
N ASP A 62 -13.77 5.13 9.99
CA ASP A 62 -13.49 5.42 11.39
C ASP A 62 -13.36 6.93 11.58
N THR A 63 -14.26 7.51 12.36
CA THR A 63 -14.31 8.96 12.63
C THR A 63 -13.26 9.43 13.63
N PHE A 64 -12.51 8.52 14.27
CA PHE A 64 -11.62 8.85 15.36
C PHE A 64 -10.14 8.93 14.97
N LEU A 65 -9.69 8.12 14.02
CA LEU A 65 -8.25 7.97 13.73
C LEU A 65 -7.83 8.39 12.30
N ALA A 66 -8.77 8.66 11.40
CA ALA A 66 -8.50 9.17 10.07
C ALA A 66 -9.33 10.43 9.78
N PRO A 67 -8.75 11.48 9.15
CA PRO A 67 -7.36 11.61 8.74
C PRO A 67 -6.41 12.09 9.85
N LEU A 68 -6.91 12.42 11.05
CA LEU A 68 -6.10 12.91 12.17
C LEU A 68 -6.02 11.85 13.27
N ASN A 69 -4.81 11.47 13.67
CA ASN A 69 -4.55 10.59 14.81
C ASN A 69 -3.37 11.08 15.66
N LEU A 70 -2.97 10.26 16.64
CA LEU A 70 -1.86 10.55 17.56
C LEU A 70 -0.50 10.76 16.85
N TRP A 71 -0.33 10.23 15.64
CA TRP A 71 0.90 10.38 14.84
C TRP A 71 0.87 11.55 13.87
N GLY A 72 -0.28 12.20 13.70
CA GLY A 72 -0.44 13.40 12.88
C GLY A 72 -1.64 13.31 11.95
N TRP A 73 -1.62 14.17 10.93
CA TRP A 73 -2.65 14.25 9.90
C TRP A 73 -2.16 13.62 8.61
N GLN A 74 -2.97 12.73 8.02
CA GLN A 74 -2.72 12.11 6.73
C GLN A 74 -4.07 11.80 6.06
N MET A 75 -4.33 12.38 4.88
CA MET A 75 -5.42 11.91 4.02
C MET A 75 -4.98 10.65 3.26
N PRO A 76 -5.88 9.66 3.05
CA PRO A 76 -5.61 8.55 2.14
C PRO A 76 -5.17 9.07 0.77
N HIS A 77 -4.13 8.47 0.20
CA HIS A 77 -3.65 8.81 -1.14
C HIS A 77 -4.61 8.30 -2.23
N SER A 78 -5.23 7.14 -1.99
CA SER A 78 -6.20 6.51 -2.88
C SER A 78 -7.60 7.03 -2.55
N ASP A 79 -8.52 6.18 -2.10
CA ASP A 79 -9.90 6.60 -1.81
C ASP A 79 -10.15 6.78 -0.31
N SER A 80 -9.75 5.82 0.52
CA SER A 80 -10.36 5.63 1.83
C SER A 80 -9.46 5.06 2.93
N GLY A 81 -8.36 4.37 2.60
CA GLY A 81 -7.51 3.74 3.60
C GLY A 81 -6.02 4.00 3.45
N TYR A 82 -5.29 3.85 4.55
CA TYR A 82 -3.82 3.79 4.59
C TYR A 82 -3.35 3.03 5.83
N LEU A 83 -2.08 2.61 5.86
CA LEU A 83 -1.50 1.86 6.96
C LEU A 83 -0.51 2.72 7.75
N GLY A 84 -0.45 2.49 9.06
CA GLY A 84 0.61 3.00 9.93
C GLY A 84 1.43 1.86 10.50
N PHE A 85 2.74 2.07 10.64
CA PHE A 85 3.61 1.13 11.31
C PHE A 85 4.88 1.83 11.80
N ALA A 86 5.40 1.42 12.96
CA ALA A 86 6.64 1.92 13.52
C ALA A 86 7.86 1.26 12.86
N ALA A 87 8.51 1.97 11.95
CA ALA A 87 9.79 1.55 11.37
C ALA A 87 10.99 1.78 12.31
N PHE A 88 10.86 2.67 13.30
CA PHE A 88 11.88 2.95 14.31
C PHE A 88 11.26 3.69 15.49
N LEU A 89 11.72 3.38 16.71
CA LEU A 89 11.41 4.14 17.92
C LEU A 89 12.69 4.41 18.71
N TYR A 90 12.91 5.67 19.10
CA TYR A 90 14.12 6.10 19.81
C TYR A 90 14.33 5.34 21.12
N TYR A 91 13.26 5.14 21.90
CA TYR A 91 13.30 4.45 23.19
C TYR A 91 13.26 2.91 23.07
N GLN A 92 13.03 2.38 21.86
CA GLN A 92 13.04 0.95 21.54
C GLN A 92 13.72 0.71 20.18
N PRO A 93 15.06 0.87 20.08
CA PRO A 93 15.76 0.95 18.80
C PRO A 93 15.69 -0.34 17.96
N ASN A 94 15.37 -1.48 18.57
CA ASN A 94 15.23 -2.78 17.90
C ASN A 94 13.77 -3.13 17.56
N MET A 95 12.79 -2.33 17.97
CA MET A 95 11.38 -2.55 17.65
C MET A 95 11.10 -2.13 16.20
N ARG A 96 10.44 -3.01 15.45
CA ARG A 96 10.02 -2.80 14.06
C ARG A 96 8.65 -3.41 13.87
N GLU A 97 7.75 -2.66 13.27
CA GLU A 97 6.48 -3.18 12.80
C GLU A 97 6.58 -3.52 11.31
N TYR A 98 5.90 -4.59 10.94
CA TYR A 98 5.87 -5.07 9.58
C TYR A 98 4.42 -5.20 9.15
N VAL A 99 4.18 -4.90 7.88
CA VAL A 99 2.92 -5.17 7.22
C VAL A 99 3.23 -6.01 5.99
N SER A 100 2.43 -7.03 5.75
CA SER A 100 2.62 -7.95 4.63
C SER A 100 1.31 -8.24 3.93
N ALA A 101 1.41 -8.60 2.66
CA ALA A 101 0.28 -9.03 1.84
C ALA A 101 0.74 -10.16 0.91
N ASN A 102 -0.16 -11.11 0.65
CA ASN A 102 0.10 -12.16 -0.32
C ASN A 102 -0.08 -11.59 -1.74
N LEU A 103 0.94 -11.76 -2.58
CA LEU A 103 0.85 -11.44 -4.01
C LEU A 103 -0.24 -12.27 -4.68
N LEU A 104 -0.75 -11.77 -5.81
CA LEU A 104 -1.69 -12.50 -6.68
C LEU A 104 -1.05 -13.75 -7.28
N THR A 105 0.23 -13.68 -7.62
CA THR A 105 1.03 -14.78 -8.14
C THR A 105 2.46 -14.73 -7.58
N PRO A 106 3.16 -15.88 -7.43
CA PRO A 106 4.56 -15.88 -7.04
C PRO A 106 5.44 -15.09 -8.02
N LEU A 107 6.50 -14.45 -7.51
CA LEU A 107 7.50 -13.81 -8.36
C LEU A 107 8.32 -14.87 -9.10
N GLN A 108 8.62 -14.61 -10.37
CA GLN A 108 9.52 -15.43 -11.18
C GLN A 108 10.89 -14.77 -11.20
N ALA A 109 11.93 -15.48 -10.78
CA ALA A 109 13.29 -14.93 -10.77
C ALA A 109 13.73 -14.51 -12.18
N GLY A 110 14.30 -13.30 -12.29
CA GLY A 110 14.85 -12.78 -13.55
C GLY A 110 13.82 -12.32 -14.59
N LYS A 111 12.56 -12.09 -14.18
CA LYS A 111 11.51 -11.54 -15.03
C LYS A 111 10.86 -10.31 -14.41
#